data_AF-A0A1E8UKJ3-F1
#
_entry.id   AF-A0A1E8UKJ3-F1
#
_cell.length_a   1.000
_cell.length_b   1.000
_cell.length_c   1.000
_cell.angle_alpha   90.00
_cell.angle_beta   90.00
_cell.angle_gamma   90.00
#
_symmetry.space_group_name_H-M   'P 1'
#
loop_
_entity.id
_entity.type
_entity.pdbx_description
1 polymer ?
#
loop_
_entity_poly.entity_id
_entity_poly.type
_entity_poly.pdbx_seq_one_letter_code
_entity_poly.pdbx_strand_id
1 'polypeptide(L)'
;MTDYALNDRGSLDVVTENFYDTEIMRVFGGLSAGRAQTWNGMAALVPEPDNPFDPRTVSVRVGENKVAHLSSEDAHRYWHPLSRVIASGYTPVVPLHLEAELLRQDGVAEVDARAVIDIAPPDLLFPLNTAPAQAAVLPQGSSIKVLDEQDFAEYLHSIVPASGEGRVILTLEVNKVRNSHGVTVDTVDVLYERKQVGRLSTQMSQQFIPIINHAFDHDLLTAVWGTIRGSSFEVSMTLQAARASEVPAQWFTELPNDVPELLPDAEEYEVPPAYVAVESDHGRNSKKWRRGFTAAHPEAAGSSSAAAAARGFAARLRGDAGRAEATRAATTTAPDDAAPVRADGGPAEVSPSPVRTEDSPRAPRPASGAASRLVSGLKPVVTALLVLTAVLVLLGIFMLGVEPLVTTLVLIVAVATGFMAMYLHRTL
;
A
#
# COMPACT_ATOMS: atom_id res chain seq x y z
N MET A 1 -8.02 15.88 -22.79
CA MET A 1 -6.98 15.08 -22.10
C MET A 1 -7.31 13.63 -22.38
N THR A 2 -6.31 12.75 -22.49
CA THR A 2 -6.55 11.31 -22.71
C THR A 2 -6.48 10.60 -21.36
N ASP A 3 -7.35 9.63 -21.13
CA ASP A 3 -7.36 8.87 -19.88
C ASP A 3 -6.14 7.95 -19.78
N TYR A 4 -5.49 7.92 -18.62
CA TYR A 4 -4.44 6.96 -18.27
C TYR A 4 -4.98 6.04 -17.17
N ALA A 5 -5.22 4.77 -17.51
CA ALA A 5 -5.71 3.78 -16.56
C ALA A 5 -4.60 3.35 -15.59
N LEU A 6 -4.76 3.68 -14.30
CA LEU A 6 -3.90 3.19 -13.23
C LEU A 6 -4.40 1.79 -12.84
N ASN A 7 -3.58 0.77 -13.08
CA ASN A 7 -4.03 -0.63 -13.15
C ASN A 7 -4.45 -1.22 -11.78
N ASP A 8 -5.29 -2.25 -11.87
CA ASP A 8 -6.07 -2.95 -10.83
C ASP A 8 -5.33 -3.68 -9.68
N ARG A 9 -3.99 -3.57 -9.57
CA ARG A 9 -3.20 -4.39 -8.64
C ARG A 9 -3.13 -3.87 -7.20
N GLY A 10 -4.28 -3.52 -6.65
CA GLY A 10 -4.45 -3.08 -5.28
C GLY A 10 -5.79 -2.39 -5.10
N SER A 11 -6.17 -2.13 -3.85
CA SER A 11 -7.34 -1.33 -3.52
C SER A 11 -7.02 -0.37 -2.38
N LEU A 12 -7.66 0.80 -2.42
CA LEU A 12 -7.45 1.88 -1.45
C LEU A 12 -8.80 2.45 -1.00
N ASP A 13 -9.04 2.44 0.31
CA ASP A 13 -10.16 3.18 0.91
C ASP A 13 -9.92 4.70 0.73
N VAL A 14 -10.92 5.42 0.22
CA VAL A 14 -10.84 6.89 0.05
C VAL A 14 -11.86 7.61 0.93
N VAL A 15 -11.51 8.81 1.35
CA VAL A 15 -12.16 9.55 2.44
C VAL A 15 -13.42 10.25 1.94
N THR A 16 -14.56 9.59 2.14
CA THR A 16 -15.94 10.06 1.97
C THR A 16 -16.45 10.75 3.24
N GLU A 17 -16.07 12.01 3.45
CA GLU A 17 -16.65 12.84 4.51
C GLU A 17 -18.05 13.39 4.13
N ASN A 18 -18.85 13.70 5.16
CA ASN A 18 -20.20 14.30 5.14
C ASN A 18 -20.21 15.79 4.68
N PHE A 19 -19.39 16.06 3.65
CA PHE A 19 -19.23 17.28 2.88
C PHE A 19 -19.58 17.03 1.41
N TYR A 20 -19.43 15.78 0.95
CA TYR A 20 -19.69 15.34 -0.42
C TYR A 20 -21.13 14.84 -0.64
N ASP A 21 -22.04 14.95 0.36
CA ASP A 21 -23.43 14.47 0.30
C ASP A 21 -24.16 14.87 -1.00
N THR A 22 -23.99 16.12 -1.44
CA THR A 22 -24.69 16.65 -2.62
C THR A 22 -24.13 16.08 -3.90
N GLU A 23 -22.80 15.99 -3.98
CA GLU A 23 -22.01 15.45 -5.08
C GLU A 23 -22.23 13.94 -5.24
N ILE A 24 -22.28 13.19 -4.14
CA ILE A 24 -22.63 11.76 -4.11
C ILE A 24 -24.10 11.55 -4.52
N MET A 25 -25.05 12.34 -4.00
CA MET A 25 -26.45 12.25 -4.44
C MET A 25 -26.63 12.58 -5.93
N ARG A 26 -25.81 13.47 -6.51
CA ARG A 26 -25.78 13.72 -7.97
C ARG A 26 -25.33 12.48 -8.75
N VAL A 27 -24.30 11.77 -8.30
CA VAL A 27 -23.79 10.54 -8.96
C VAL A 27 -24.83 9.40 -8.96
N PHE A 28 -25.58 9.23 -7.87
CA PHE A 28 -26.66 8.23 -7.81
C PHE A 28 -27.97 8.66 -8.48
N GLY A 29 -28.12 9.94 -8.86
CA GLY A 29 -29.41 10.49 -9.29
C GLY A 29 -30.46 10.61 -8.17
N GLY A 30 -30.03 10.54 -6.91
CA GLY A 30 -30.87 10.58 -5.70
C GLY A 30 -30.88 9.27 -4.91
N LEU A 31 -30.46 9.33 -3.64
CA LEU A 31 -30.43 8.18 -2.74
C LEU A 31 -31.80 7.92 -2.08
N SER A 32 -32.04 6.65 -1.74
CA SER A 32 -33.22 6.20 -0.98
C SER A 32 -32.89 6.09 0.50
N ALA A 33 -33.84 6.46 1.37
CA ALA A 33 -33.65 6.36 2.81
C ALA A 33 -33.84 4.92 3.32
N GLY A 34 -32.96 4.45 4.20
CA GLY A 34 -33.03 3.08 4.73
C GLY A 34 -32.59 1.99 3.73
N ARG A 35 -31.81 2.35 2.71
CA ARG A 35 -31.29 1.43 1.70
C ARG A 35 -30.02 1.94 1.01
N ALA A 36 -28.89 1.33 1.34
CA ALA A 36 -27.65 1.42 0.59
C ALA A 36 -27.83 1.14 -0.90
N GLN A 37 -27.10 1.89 -1.71
CA GLN A 37 -26.98 1.74 -3.16
C GLN A 37 -25.51 1.69 -3.53
N THR A 38 -25.18 0.90 -4.57
CA THR A 38 -23.81 0.71 -5.05
C THR A 38 -23.66 1.27 -6.46
N TRP A 39 -22.64 2.08 -6.68
CA TRP A 39 -22.19 2.56 -7.97
C TRP A 39 -20.81 1.99 -8.29
N ASN A 40 -20.59 1.62 -9.55
CA ASN A 40 -19.31 1.12 -10.05
C ASN A 40 -19.01 1.80 -11.38
N GLY A 41 -17.79 2.28 -11.56
CA GLY A 41 -17.36 2.95 -12.79
C GLY A 41 -15.95 3.52 -12.66
N MET A 42 -15.53 4.33 -13.62
CA MET A 42 -14.22 5.00 -13.57
C MET A 42 -14.34 6.35 -12.84
N ALA A 43 -13.36 6.67 -12.01
CA ALA A 43 -13.18 7.97 -11.38
C ALA A 43 -11.81 8.56 -11.74
N ALA A 44 -11.75 9.88 -11.89
CA ALA A 44 -10.51 10.61 -12.10
C ALA A 44 -9.86 10.97 -10.75
N LEU A 45 -8.54 10.81 -10.66
CA LEU A 45 -7.74 11.30 -9.55
C LEU A 45 -7.19 12.68 -9.91
N VAL A 46 -7.59 13.71 -9.16
CA VAL A 46 -7.26 15.11 -9.47
C VAL A 46 -6.54 15.74 -8.27
N PRO A 47 -5.20 15.81 -8.30
CA PRO A 47 -4.37 16.67 -7.47
C PRO A 47 -4.85 18.14 -7.47
N GLU A 48 -4.82 18.79 -6.32
CA GLU A 48 -5.30 20.17 -6.11
C GLU A 48 -4.18 21.04 -5.50
N PRO A 49 -3.16 21.47 -6.27
CA PRO A 49 -2.02 22.23 -5.74
C PRO A 49 -2.38 23.61 -5.18
N ASP A 50 -3.55 24.11 -5.57
CA ASP A 50 -4.18 25.36 -5.15
C ASP A 50 -5.19 25.18 -4.00
N ASN A 51 -5.32 23.97 -3.44
CA ASN A 51 -6.20 23.70 -2.31
C ASN A 51 -5.83 24.55 -1.07
N PRO A 52 -6.76 25.29 -0.43
CA PRO A 52 -6.40 26.23 0.64
C PRO A 52 -5.99 25.59 1.99
N PHE A 53 -5.96 24.26 2.10
CA PHE A 53 -5.80 23.52 3.36
C PHE A 53 -4.61 22.56 3.34
N ASP A 54 -4.49 21.73 2.31
CA ASP A 54 -3.32 20.90 2.03
C ASP A 54 -3.05 20.92 0.52
N PRO A 55 -1.95 21.54 0.04
CA PRO A 55 -1.62 21.62 -1.38
C PRO A 55 -1.18 20.27 -1.97
N ARG A 56 -1.13 19.18 -1.18
CA ARG A 56 -1.02 17.82 -1.70
C ARG A 56 -2.34 17.04 -1.74
N THR A 57 -3.48 17.70 -1.56
CA THR A 57 -4.80 17.06 -1.67
C THR A 57 -4.97 16.41 -3.05
N VAL A 58 -5.34 15.13 -3.08
CA VAL A 58 -5.79 14.44 -4.30
C VAL A 58 -7.27 14.11 -4.15
N SER A 59 -8.09 14.71 -5.00
CA SER A 59 -9.55 14.49 -5.03
C SER A 59 -9.94 13.34 -5.95
N VAL A 60 -11.04 12.65 -5.62
CA VAL A 60 -11.63 11.57 -6.42
C VAL A 60 -12.91 12.10 -7.05
N ARG A 61 -13.01 12.07 -8.39
CA ARG A 61 -14.09 12.72 -9.14
C ARG A 61 -14.81 11.77 -10.11
N VAL A 62 -16.14 11.81 -10.09
CA VAL A 62 -17.02 11.11 -11.03
C VAL A 62 -17.67 12.13 -11.95
N GLY A 63 -17.08 12.28 -13.14
CA GLY A 63 -17.32 13.45 -13.99
C GLY A 63 -16.91 14.72 -13.25
N GLU A 64 -17.82 15.70 -13.17
CA GLU A 64 -17.60 16.96 -12.45
C GLU A 64 -17.76 16.84 -10.93
N ASN A 65 -18.32 15.74 -10.41
CA ASN A 65 -18.66 15.59 -8.99
C ASN A 65 -17.45 15.08 -8.19
N LYS A 66 -16.95 15.89 -7.26
CA LYS A 66 -15.96 15.47 -6.24
C LYS A 66 -16.66 14.67 -5.16
N VAL A 67 -16.43 13.35 -5.13
CA VAL A 67 -17.14 12.41 -4.22
C VAL A 67 -16.31 11.99 -3.01
N ALA A 68 -14.98 12.08 -3.10
CA ALA A 68 -14.06 11.75 -2.02
C ALA A 68 -12.70 12.43 -2.22
N HIS A 69 -11.76 12.14 -1.32
CA HIS A 69 -10.34 12.47 -1.48
C HIS A 69 -9.48 11.33 -0.92
N LEU A 70 -8.21 11.23 -1.34
CA LEU A 70 -7.25 10.33 -0.69
C LEU A 70 -6.98 10.82 0.75
N SER A 71 -6.59 9.92 1.65
CA SER A 71 -6.02 10.31 2.96
C SER A 71 -4.79 11.21 2.74
N SER A 72 -4.40 12.10 3.66
CA SER A 72 -3.20 12.94 3.39
C SER A 72 -1.92 12.09 3.26
N GLU A 73 -1.83 10.95 3.95
CA GLU A 73 -0.71 10.00 3.79
C GLU A 73 -0.66 9.44 2.36
N ASP A 74 -1.77 8.90 1.86
CA ASP A 74 -1.86 8.38 0.49
C ASP A 74 -1.73 9.49 -0.54
N ALA A 75 -2.34 10.65 -0.32
CA ALA A 75 -2.25 11.79 -1.21
C ALA A 75 -0.81 12.26 -1.36
N HIS A 76 -0.02 12.31 -0.26
CA HIS A 76 1.42 12.53 -0.30
C HIS A 76 2.16 11.41 -1.07
N ARG A 77 1.79 10.14 -0.83
CA ARG A 77 2.45 8.95 -1.43
C ARG A 77 2.19 8.82 -2.93
N TYR A 78 1.01 9.20 -3.41
CA TYR A 78 0.61 9.19 -4.82
C TYR A 78 0.81 10.54 -5.53
N TRP A 79 1.15 11.62 -4.82
CA TRP A 79 1.28 12.97 -5.38
C TRP A 79 2.18 13.01 -6.61
N HIS A 80 3.42 12.56 -6.46
CA HIS A 80 4.46 12.61 -7.49
C HIS A 80 4.10 11.79 -8.75
N PRO A 81 3.71 10.49 -8.66
CA PRO A 81 3.32 9.75 -9.85
C PRO A 81 2.05 10.30 -10.53
N LEU A 82 1.06 10.81 -9.78
CA LEU A 82 -0.12 11.44 -10.39
C LEU A 82 0.24 12.76 -11.09
N SER A 83 1.16 13.53 -10.52
CA SER A 83 1.70 14.76 -11.11
C SER A 83 2.41 14.48 -12.44
N ARG A 84 3.20 13.39 -12.50
CA ARG A 84 3.85 12.92 -13.73
C ARG A 84 2.86 12.63 -14.85
N VAL A 85 1.75 11.94 -14.55
CA VAL A 85 0.70 11.60 -15.54
C VAL A 85 0.04 12.86 -16.10
N ILE A 86 -0.27 13.82 -15.22
CA ILE A 86 -0.93 15.08 -15.59
C ILE A 86 -0.02 15.99 -16.42
N ALA A 87 1.24 16.15 -16.01
CA ALA A 87 2.24 16.90 -16.78
C ALA A 87 2.57 16.23 -18.13
N SER A 88 2.39 14.90 -18.23
CA SER A 88 2.48 14.17 -19.50
C SER A 88 1.25 14.32 -20.41
N GLY A 89 0.22 15.08 -19.99
CA GLY A 89 -0.96 15.39 -20.80
C GLY A 89 -2.14 14.42 -20.66
N TYR A 90 -2.13 13.54 -19.65
CA TYR A 90 -3.19 12.54 -19.41
C TYR A 90 -3.99 12.83 -18.13
N THR A 91 -5.20 12.26 -18.04
CA THR A 91 -6.00 12.24 -16.81
C THR A 91 -5.86 10.87 -16.15
N PRO A 92 -5.28 10.75 -14.95
CA PRO A 92 -5.20 9.46 -14.26
C PRO A 92 -6.59 9.01 -13.80
N VAL A 93 -7.01 7.83 -14.24
CA VAL A 93 -8.31 7.22 -13.90
C VAL A 93 -8.14 5.85 -13.26
N VAL A 94 -9.05 5.54 -12.35
CA VAL A 94 -9.12 4.29 -11.57
C VAL A 94 -10.56 3.76 -11.57
N PRO A 95 -10.78 2.45 -11.49
CA PRO A 95 -12.08 1.91 -11.06
C PRO A 95 -12.40 2.42 -9.65
N LEU A 96 -13.67 2.79 -9.43
CA LEU A 96 -14.22 3.23 -8.15
C LEU A 96 -15.46 2.40 -7.83
N HIS A 97 -15.45 1.77 -6.65
CA HIS A 97 -16.59 1.19 -5.99
C HIS A 97 -17.10 2.17 -4.93
N LEU A 98 -18.32 2.68 -5.10
CA LEU A 98 -18.95 3.64 -4.19
C LEU A 98 -20.25 3.05 -3.65
N GLU A 99 -20.34 2.89 -2.33
CA GLU A 99 -21.58 2.54 -1.62
C GLU A 99 -22.09 3.75 -0.83
N ALA A 100 -23.38 4.04 -0.90
CA ALA A 100 -23.98 5.14 -0.13
C ALA A 100 -25.44 4.86 0.28
N GLU A 101 -25.82 5.28 1.48
CA GLU A 101 -27.18 5.26 2.01
C GLU A 101 -27.60 6.66 2.50
N LEU A 102 -28.88 7.02 2.30
CA LEU A 102 -29.43 8.24 2.90
C LEU A 102 -29.96 7.93 4.31
N LEU A 103 -29.19 8.26 5.34
CA LEU A 103 -29.66 8.16 6.72
C LEU A 103 -30.61 9.32 7.05
N ARG A 104 -31.55 9.06 7.97
CA ARG A 104 -32.42 10.09 8.54
C ARG A 104 -32.38 10.00 10.06
N GLN A 105 -31.65 10.91 10.68
CA GLN A 105 -31.48 10.98 12.13
C GLN A 105 -31.93 12.34 12.65
N ASP A 106 -32.75 12.35 13.70
CA ASP A 106 -33.25 13.55 14.39
C ASP A 106 -33.87 14.64 13.48
N GLY A 107 -34.42 14.22 12.33
CA GLY A 107 -35.04 15.10 11.33
C GLY A 107 -34.07 15.67 10.28
N VAL A 108 -32.77 15.42 10.42
CA VAL A 108 -31.75 15.71 9.41
C VAL A 108 -31.63 14.50 8.47
N ALA A 109 -31.37 14.76 7.19
CA ALA A 109 -30.94 13.74 6.24
C ALA A 109 -29.44 13.96 5.98
N GLU A 110 -28.65 12.90 6.09
CA GLU A 110 -27.19 12.90 5.92
C GLU A 110 -26.81 11.63 5.15
N VAL A 111 -25.82 11.72 4.26
CA VAL A 111 -25.35 10.59 3.46
C VAL A 111 -24.26 9.85 4.23
N ASP A 112 -24.49 8.57 4.50
CA ASP A 112 -23.45 7.64 4.92
C ASP A 112 -22.88 6.99 3.66
N ALA A 113 -21.57 7.02 3.47
CA ALA A 113 -20.93 6.56 2.24
C ALA A 113 -19.53 5.99 2.48
N ARG A 114 -19.20 4.96 1.71
CA ARG A 114 -17.87 4.34 1.63
C ARG A 114 -17.44 4.27 0.17
N ALA A 115 -16.19 4.64 -0.09
CA ALA A 115 -15.58 4.55 -1.41
C ALA A 115 -14.26 3.78 -1.36
N VAL A 116 -14.05 2.93 -2.36
CA VAL A 116 -12.81 2.17 -2.57
C VAL A 116 -12.40 2.34 -4.03
N ILE A 117 -11.15 2.73 -4.29
CA ILE A 117 -10.59 2.74 -5.64
C ILE A 117 -9.68 1.54 -5.85
N ASP A 118 -9.72 0.94 -7.04
CA ASP A 118 -8.76 -0.09 -7.44
C ASP A 118 -7.52 0.61 -8.03
N ILE A 119 -6.38 0.49 -7.34
CA ILE A 119 -5.14 1.17 -7.71
C ILE A 119 -3.92 0.36 -7.21
N ALA A 120 -2.97 0.12 -8.11
CA ALA A 120 -1.69 -0.47 -7.74
C ALA A 120 -0.84 0.51 -6.89
N PRO A 121 0.03 0.00 -5.98
CA PRO A 121 0.99 0.82 -5.25
C PRO A 121 1.81 1.75 -6.16
N PRO A 122 2.26 2.93 -5.68
CA PRO A 122 3.01 3.92 -6.48
C PRO A 122 4.15 3.34 -7.31
N ASP A 123 4.93 2.46 -6.68
CA ASP A 123 6.10 1.77 -7.25
C ASP A 123 5.75 0.83 -8.43
N LEU A 124 4.45 0.55 -8.62
CA LEU A 124 3.88 -0.37 -9.61
C LEU A 124 2.90 0.32 -10.58
N LEU A 125 2.76 1.65 -10.53
CA LEU A 125 1.89 2.39 -11.46
C LEU A 125 2.44 2.43 -12.89
N PHE A 126 3.77 2.47 -13.03
CA PHE A 126 4.46 2.62 -14.31
C PHE A 126 5.47 1.49 -14.53
N PRO A 127 5.78 1.12 -15.79
CA PRO A 127 6.90 0.22 -16.06
C PRO A 127 8.24 0.93 -15.79
N LEU A 128 9.23 0.18 -15.32
CA LEU A 128 10.60 0.66 -15.08
C LEU A 128 11.32 1.07 -16.38
N ASN A 129 10.86 0.58 -17.53
CA ASN A 129 11.38 0.86 -18.85
C ASN A 129 10.26 1.26 -19.83
N THR A 130 10.59 2.13 -20.78
CA THR A 130 9.67 2.53 -21.86
C THR A 130 9.43 1.38 -22.83
N ALA A 131 8.21 1.26 -23.37
CA ALA A 131 7.94 0.36 -24.49
C ALA A 131 8.75 0.78 -25.74
N PRO A 132 9.27 -0.15 -26.55
CA PRO A 132 9.86 0.20 -27.84
C PRO A 132 8.81 0.84 -28.75
N ALA A 133 9.14 1.94 -29.43
CA ALA A 133 8.21 2.63 -30.31
C ALA A 133 7.70 1.73 -31.47
N GLN A 134 8.59 0.88 -32.01
CA GLN A 134 8.27 -0.13 -33.02
C GLN A 134 7.84 -1.46 -32.35
N ALA A 135 6.75 -1.42 -31.58
CA ALA A 135 6.17 -2.61 -30.98
C ALA A 135 4.64 -2.57 -30.95
N ALA A 136 4.02 -3.73 -31.15
CA ALA A 136 2.63 -3.99 -30.84
C ALA A 136 2.53 -4.58 -29.42
N VAL A 137 1.78 -3.92 -28.54
CA VAL A 137 1.61 -4.35 -27.14
C VAL A 137 0.44 -5.32 -27.05
N LEU A 138 0.67 -6.54 -26.58
CA LEU A 138 -0.42 -7.51 -26.40
C LEU A 138 -1.35 -7.11 -25.24
N PRO A 139 -2.66 -7.36 -25.37
CA PRO A 139 -3.61 -7.21 -24.29
C PRO A 139 -3.17 -8.02 -23.06
N GLN A 140 -3.35 -7.46 -21.87
CA GLN A 140 -3.05 -8.17 -20.62
C GLN A 140 -3.97 -9.39 -20.46
N GLY A 141 -3.40 -10.51 -20.02
CA GLY A 141 -4.12 -11.77 -19.84
C GLY A 141 -3.57 -12.56 -18.65
N SER A 142 -3.73 -13.89 -18.69
CA SER A 142 -3.24 -14.78 -17.62
C SER A 142 -1.76 -14.58 -17.34
N SER A 143 -1.36 -14.53 -16.07
CA SER A 143 0.06 -14.43 -15.68
C SER A 143 0.81 -15.72 -16.04
N ILE A 144 1.92 -15.57 -16.76
CA ILE A 144 2.78 -16.64 -17.25
C ILE A 144 4.15 -16.47 -16.59
N LYS A 145 4.64 -17.52 -15.91
CA LYS A 145 6.01 -17.54 -15.38
C LYS A 145 7.02 -17.68 -16.52
N VAL A 146 8.09 -16.89 -16.47
CA VAL A 146 9.25 -17.02 -17.36
C VAL A 146 10.18 -18.12 -16.81
N LEU A 147 10.87 -18.81 -17.71
CA LEU A 147 11.79 -19.91 -17.41
C LEU A 147 13.23 -19.51 -17.76
N ASP A 148 14.17 -20.31 -17.25
CA ASP A 148 15.62 -20.11 -17.39
C ASP A 148 16.15 -18.79 -16.81
N GLU A 149 15.34 -18.14 -15.96
CA GLU A 149 15.61 -16.86 -15.27
C GLU A 149 16.92 -16.90 -14.48
N GLN A 150 17.25 -18.07 -13.89
CA GLN A 150 18.46 -18.26 -13.09
C GLN A 150 19.75 -18.07 -13.90
N ASP A 151 19.71 -18.30 -15.22
CA ASP A 151 20.86 -18.12 -16.12
C ASP A 151 21.15 -16.62 -16.36
N PHE A 152 20.20 -15.75 -16.01
CA PHE A 152 20.25 -14.29 -16.15
C PHE A 152 20.20 -13.56 -14.80
N ALA A 153 20.31 -14.28 -13.67
CA ALA A 153 20.03 -13.76 -12.34
C ALA A 153 20.84 -12.50 -11.96
N GLU A 154 22.11 -12.42 -12.34
CA GLU A 154 22.95 -11.24 -12.09
C GLU A 154 22.38 -9.97 -12.77
N TYR A 155 21.95 -10.07 -14.03
CA TYR A 155 21.34 -8.96 -14.73
C TYR A 155 19.93 -8.65 -14.17
N LEU A 156 19.12 -9.68 -13.91
CA LEU A 156 17.80 -9.52 -13.29
C LEU A 156 17.88 -8.80 -11.93
N HIS A 157 18.82 -9.16 -11.05
CA HIS A 157 19.03 -8.45 -9.77
C HIS A 157 19.45 -6.98 -9.95
N SER A 158 20.09 -6.61 -11.06
CA SER A 158 20.44 -5.20 -11.37
C SER A 158 19.28 -4.34 -11.89
N ILE A 159 18.14 -4.94 -12.24
CA ILE A 159 16.92 -4.23 -12.66
C ILE A 159 15.76 -4.38 -11.66
N VAL A 160 15.94 -5.11 -10.55
CA VAL A 160 14.98 -5.14 -9.44
C VAL A 160 15.02 -3.80 -8.69
N PRO A 161 13.88 -3.09 -8.53
CA PRO A 161 13.83 -1.85 -7.79
C PRO A 161 13.97 -2.07 -6.28
N ALA A 162 14.33 -1.02 -5.53
CA ALA A 162 14.53 -1.10 -4.08
C ALA A 162 13.28 -1.53 -3.27
N SER A 163 12.08 -1.44 -3.86
CA SER A 163 10.81 -1.97 -3.35
C SER A 163 10.71 -3.50 -3.39
N GLY A 164 11.55 -4.18 -4.18
CA GLY A 164 11.52 -5.64 -4.40
C GLY A 164 10.50 -6.12 -5.44
N GLU A 165 9.57 -5.29 -5.91
CA GLU A 165 8.66 -5.59 -7.02
C GLU A 165 8.57 -4.38 -7.98
N GLY A 166 8.54 -4.65 -9.29
CA GLY A 166 8.41 -3.62 -10.32
C GLY A 166 7.63 -4.10 -11.54
N ARG A 167 6.87 -3.21 -12.19
CA ARG A 167 6.30 -3.44 -13.52
C ARG A 167 7.38 -3.20 -14.59
N VAL A 168 7.29 -3.92 -15.70
CA VAL A 168 8.23 -3.78 -16.83
C VAL A 168 7.48 -3.97 -18.16
N ILE A 169 8.03 -3.45 -19.25
CA ILE A 169 7.63 -3.86 -20.61
C ILE A 169 8.69 -4.83 -21.14
N LEU A 170 8.26 -6.04 -21.48
CA LEU A 170 9.11 -7.07 -22.06
C LEU A 170 8.81 -7.21 -23.55
N THR A 171 9.77 -7.74 -24.30
CA THR A 171 9.61 -8.10 -25.71
C THR A 171 9.77 -9.60 -25.90
N LEU A 172 9.01 -10.17 -26.84
CA LEU A 172 9.01 -11.58 -27.16
C LEU A 172 9.59 -11.79 -28.56
N GLU A 173 10.57 -12.70 -28.69
CA GLU A 173 11.18 -13.05 -29.98
C GLU A 173 11.24 -14.57 -30.16
N VAL A 174 11.03 -15.03 -31.40
CA VAL A 174 11.09 -16.46 -31.74
C VAL A 174 12.54 -16.87 -32.02
N ASN A 175 13.08 -17.73 -31.17
CA ASN A 175 14.42 -18.31 -31.30
C ASN A 175 14.35 -19.83 -31.52
N LYS A 176 15.46 -20.45 -31.92
CA LYS A 176 15.54 -21.87 -32.26
C LYS A 176 16.53 -22.60 -31.36
N VAL A 177 16.02 -23.17 -30.26
CA VAL A 177 16.82 -23.87 -29.25
C VAL A 177 16.96 -25.35 -29.62
N ARG A 178 18.17 -25.90 -29.45
CA ARG A 178 18.42 -27.34 -29.64
C ARG A 178 18.20 -28.07 -28.31
N ASN A 179 17.25 -29.01 -28.28
CA ASN A 179 16.95 -29.77 -27.08
C ASN A 179 18.04 -30.83 -26.75
N SER A 180 17.96 -31.42 -25.56
CA SER A 180 18.84 -32.49 -25.09
C SER A 180 18.89 -33.73 -25.99
N HIS A 181 17.88 -33.96 -26.82
CA HIS A 181 17.80 -35.04 -27.81
C HIS A 181 18.36 -34.62 -29.19
N GLY A 182 18.96 -33.43 -29.30
CA GLY A 182 19.60 -32.93 -30.51
C GLY A 182 18.64 -32.40 -31.58
N VAL A 183 17.35 -32.27 -31.28
CA VAL A 183 16.31 -31.73 -32.16
C VAL A 183 16.16 -30.23 -31.92
N THR A 184 16.12 -29.43 -32.98
CA THR A 184 15.82 -28.00 -32.91
C THR A 184 14.33 -27.78 -32.74
N VAL A 185 13.94 -26.95 -31.77
CA VAL A 185 12.56 -26.59 -31.46
C VAL A 185 12.45 -25.07 -31.38
N ASP A 186 11.37 -24.52 -31.92
CA ASP A 186 11.11 -23.09 -31.87
C ASP A 186 10.57 -22.71 -30.48
N THR A 187 11.21 -21.74 -29.85
CA THR A 187 10.93 -21.27 -28.48
C THR A 187 10.82 -19.75 -28.47
N VAL A 188 9.95 -19.20 -27.64
CA VAL A 188 9.86 -17.76 -27.44
C VAL A 188 10.82 -17.38 -26.31
N ASP A 189 11.89 -16.67 -26.64
CA ASP A 189 12.76 -16.05 -25.66
C ASP A 189 12.14 -14.73 -25.18
N VAL A 190 12.41 -14.35 -23.92
CA VAL A 190 11.86 -13.14 -23.28
C VAL A 190 13.00 -12.14 -23.08
N LEU A 191 12.79 -10.91 -23.55
CA LEU A 191 13.81 -9.86 -23.59
C LEU A 191 13.36 -8.60 -22.84
N TYR A 192 14.23 -8.09 -21.98
CA TYR A 192 14.13 -6.76 -21.35
C TYR A 192 15.20 -5.88 -22.01
N GLU A 193 14.83 -4.70 -22.52
CA GLU A 193 15.75 -3.76 -23.19
C GLU A 193 16.69 -4.44 -24.22
N ARG A 194 16.13 -5.27 -25.10
CA ARG A 194 16.85 -6.05 -26.13
C ARG A 194 17.85 -7.10 -25.60
N LYS A 195 17.94 -7.33 -24.29
CA LYS A 195 18.73 -8.41 -23.68
C LYS A 195 17.82 -9.55 -23.24
N GLN A 196 18.24 -10.80 -23.50
CA GLN A 196 17.52 -11.96 -22.98
C GLN A 196 17.57 -12.01 -21.44
N VAL A 197 16.44 -12.36 -20.85
CA VAL A 197 16.21 -12.49 -19.40
C VAL A 197 15.49 -13.80 -19.03
N GLY A 198 15.25 -14.67 -20.02
CA GLY A 198 14.64 -15.98 -19.86
C GLY A 198 13.93 -16.43 -21.15
N ARG A 199 12.98 -17.35 -21.01
CA ARG A 199 12.10 -17.83 -22.10
C ARG A 199 10.74 -18.34 -21.62
N LEU A 200 9.82 -18.52 -22.55
CA LEU A 200 8.57 -19.25 -22.31
C LEU A 200 8.79 -20.77 -22.39
N SER A 201 7.91 -21.53 -21.73
CA SER A 201 7.86 -22.98 -21.91
C SER A 201 7.55 -23.35 -23.36
N THR A 202 7.91 -24.57 -23.80
CA THR A 202 7.64 -25.03 -25.17
C THR A 202 6.14 -24.97 -25.52
N GLN A 203 5.27 -25.31 -24.57
CA GLN A 203 3.81 -25.26 -24.74
C GLN A 203 3.27 -23.82 -24.88
N MET A 204 3.82 -22.87 -24.11
CA MET A 204 3.44 -21.46 -24.26
C MET A 204 4.03 -20.86 -25.54
N SER A 205 5.29 -21.19 -25.87
CA SER A 205 5.93 -20.78 -27.13
C SER A 205 5.08 -21.13 -28.35
N GLN A 206 4.57 -22.36 -28.43
CA GLN A 206 3.68 -22.80 -29.50
C GLN A 206 2.36 -22.01 -29.61
N GLN A 207 1.86 -21.43 -28.51
CA GLN A 207 0.66 -20.58 -28.51
C GLN A 207 0.96 -19.13 -28.92
N PHE A 208 2.16 -18.61 -28.63
CA PHE A 208 2.54 -17.23 -28.90
C PHE A 208 3.28 -17.03 -30.24
N ILE A 209 4.00 -18.02 -30.77
CA ILE A 209 4.71 -17.93 -32.07
C ILE A 209 3.84 -17.39 -33.21
N PRO A 210 2.58 -17.83 -33.42
CA PRO A 210 1.74 -17.28 -34.50
C PRO A 210 1.43 -15.78 -34.33
N ILE A 211 1.29 -15.32 -33.08
CA ILE A 211 1.01 -13.92 -32.73
C ILE A 211 2.26 -13.07 -32.94
N ILE A 212 3.42 -13.58 -32.50
CA ILE A 212 4.71 -12.89 -32.62
C ILE A 212 5.12 -12.76 -34.09
N ASN A 213 4.96 -13.82 -34.87
CA ASN A 213 5.20 -13.79 -36.32
C ASN A 213 4.28 -12.76 -37.00
N HIS A 214 3.00 -12.71 -36.67
CA HIS A 214 2.07 -11.73 -37.27
C HIS A 214 2.48 -10.28 -37.01
N ALA A 215 2.96 -9.94 -35.80
CA ALA A 215 3.51 -8.61 -35.54
C ALA A 215 4.84 -8.37 -36.28
N PHE A 216 5.73 -9.36 -36.31
CA PHE A 216 7.03 -9.29 -36.97
C PHE A 216 6.90 -9.15 -38.50
N ASP A 217 5.92 -9.79 -39.12
CA ASP A 217 5.57 -9.66 -40.54
C ASP A 217 5.07 -8.25 -40.92
N HIS A 218 4.81 -7.39 -39.92
CA HIS A 218 4.49 -5.95 -40.06
C HIS A 218 5.62 -5.04 -39.55
N ASP A 219 6.86 -5.54 -39.45
CA ASP A 219 8.05 -4.84 -38.93
C ASP A 219 7.92 -4.35 -37.46
N LEU A 220 7.07 -4.99 -36.65
CA LEU A 220 6.84 -4.66 -35.23
C LEU A 220 7.29 -5.75 -34.27
N LEU A 221 7.92 -5.34 -33.16
CA LEU A 221 8.20 -6.24 -32.03
C LEU A 221 6.90 -6.59 -31.29
N THR A 222 6.82 -7.79 -30.69
CA THR A 222 5.72 -8.10 -29.76
C THR A 222 6.12 -7.69 -28.36
N ALA A 223 5.44 -6.69 -27.80
CA ALA A 223 5.62 -6.24 -26.43
C ALA A 223 4.54 -6.83 -25.50
N VAL A 224 4.90 -7.07 -24.24
CA VAL A 224 4.00 -7.59 -23.20
C VAL A 224 4.26 -6.89 -21.86
N TRP A 225 3.22 -6.76 -21.05
CA TRP A 225 3.36 -6.31 -19.67
C TRP A 225 4.02 -7.39 -18.81
N GLY A 226 5.01 -7.00 -18.02
CA GLY A 226 5.72 -7.87 -17.10
C GLY A 226 5.66 -7.40 -15.66
N THR A 227 6.12 -8.27 -14.77
CA THR A 227 6.36 -7.99 -13.35
C THR A 227 7.59 -8.76 -12.92
N ILE A 228 8.61 -8.03 -12.47
CA ILE A 228 9.80 -8.59 -11.84
C ILE A 228 9.65 -8.50 -10.32
N ARG A 229 10.07 -9.56 -9.61
CA ARG A 229 10.13 -9.63 -8.16
C ARG A 229 11.48 -10.18 -7.73
N GLY A 230 12.15 -9.49 -6.81
CA GLY A 230 13.46 -9.88 -6.32
C GLY A 230 13.64 -9.64 -4.82
N SER A 231 14.49 -10.48 -4.25
CA SER A 231 15.04 -10.39 -2.90
C SER A 231 16.57 -10.38 -2.96
N SER A 232 17.24 -10.45 -1.83
CA SER A 232 18.70 -10.63 -1.77
C SER A 232 19.20 -12.04 -2.18
N PHE A 233 18.31 -12.98 -2.49
CA PHE A 233 18.66 -14.38 -2.75
C PHE A 233 17.96 -15.03 -3.96
N GLU A 234 16.80 -14.51 -4.36
CA GLU A 234 15.97 -15.03 -5.44
C GLU A 234 15.43 -13.86 -6.26
N VAL A 235 15.39 -14.02 -7.58
CA VAL A 235 14.69 -13.14 -8.52
C VAL A 235 13.83 -13.97 -9.46
N SER A 236 12.65 -13.44 -9.78
CA SER A 236 11.62 -14.10 -10.58
C SER A 236 10.87 -13.09 -11.44
N MET A 237 10.36 -13.55 -12.57
CA MET A 237 9.67 -12.71 -13.54
C MET A 237 8.41 -13.40 -14.07
N THR A 238 7.39 -12.58 -14.30
CA THR A 238 6.12 -13.02 -14.87
C THR A 238 5.70 -12.04 -15.95
N LEU A 239 4.98 -12.51 -16.96
CA LEU A 239 4.38 -11.68 -17.99
C LEU A 239 2.88 -11.95 -18.13
N GLN A 240 2.13 -10.91 -18.48
CA GLN A 240 0.70 -10.94 -18.74
C GLN A 240 0.47 -10.73 -20.23
N ALA A 241 -0.07 -11.75 -20.89
CA ALA A 241 -0.46 -11.68 -22.28
C ALA A 241 -1.72 -12.53 -22.49
N ALA A 242 -2.68 -11.97 -23.23
CA ALA A 242 -3.81 -12.71 -23.76
C ALA A 242 -3.32 -13.74 -24.79
N ARG A 243 -3.88 -14.95 -24.74
CA ARG A 243 -3.58 -16.03 -25.69
C ARG A 243 -4.26 -15.76 -27.04
N ALA A 244 -3.88 -16.50 -28.09
CA ALA A 244 -4.42 -16.31 -29.44
C ALA A 244 -5.97 -16.36 -29.54
N SER A 245 -6.65 -17.06 -28.61
CA SER A 245 -8.11 -17.13 -28.50
C SER A 245 -8.75 -16.01 -27.67
N GLU A 246 -7.95 -15.20 -26.98
CA GLU A 246 -8.34 -14.14 -26.06
C GLU A 246 -8.01 -12.74 -26.62
N VAL A 247 -7.05 -12.64 -27.54
CA VAL A 247 -6.68 -11.39 -28.24
C VAL A 247 -7.84 -10.94 -29.16
N PRO A 248 -8.35 -9.69 -29.04
CA PRO A 248 -9.40 -9.17 -29.91
C PRO A 248 -8.96 -9.06 -31.37
N ALA A 249 -9.88 -9.31 -32.32
CA ALA A 249 -9.60 -9.25 -33.76
C ALA A 249 -9.06 -7.87 -34.23
N GLN A 250 -9.45 -6.79 -33.54
CA GLN A 250 -8.96 -5.43 -33.78
C GLN A 250 -7.44 -5.32 -33.57
N TRP A 251 -6.87 -6.01 -32.57
CA TRP A 251 -5.43 -5.98 -32.29
C TRP A 251 -4.60 -6.48 -33.47
N PHE A 252 -5.04 -7.55 -34.14
CA PHE A 252 -4.37 -8.09 -35.34
C PHE A 252 -4.44 -7.15 -36.56
N THR A 253 -5.30 -6.13 -36.52
CA THR A 253 -5.50 -5.16 -37.61
C THR A 253 -4.80 -3.83 -37.34
N GLU A 254 -4.80 -3.37 -36.09
CA GLU A 254 -4.27 -2.06 -35.68
C GLU A 254 -2.87 -2.15 -35.05
N LEU A 255 -2.49 -3.32 -34.54
CA LEU A 255 -1.20 -3.61 -33.87
C LEU A 255 -0.75 -2.50 -32.89
N PRO A 256 -1.62 -2.07 -31.96
CA PRO A 256 -1.43 -0.84 -31.20
C PRO A 256 -0.29 -0.92 -30.18
N ASN A 257 0.28 0.24 -29.85
CA ASN A 257 1.27 0.42 -28.79
C ASN A 257 0.60 1.14 -27.60
N ASP A 258 -0.29 0.44 -26.90
CA ASP A 258 -1.15 1.00 -25.84
C ASP A 258 -0.42 1.35 -24.51
N VAL A 259 0.91 1.48 -24.53
CA VAL A 259 1.69 1.96 -23.37
C VAL A 259 1.90 3.47 -23.55
N PRO A 260 1.22 4.33 -22.77
CA PRO A 260 1.29 5.76 -23.02
C PRO A 260 2.66 6.32 -22.65
N GLU A 261 3.26 7.11 -23.55
CA GLU A 261 4.54 7.76 -23.28
C GLU A 261 4.34 8.84 -22.19
N LEU A 262 4.97 8.63 -21.04
CA LEU A 262 5.05 9.58 -19.95
C LEU A 262 6.39 10.31 -19.99
N LEU A 263 6.42 11.55 -19.49
CA LEU A 263 7.65 12.31 -19.28
C LEU A 263 8.70 11.48 -18.50
N PRO A 264 10.01 11.66 -18.73
CA PRO A 264 11.06 11.08 -17.90
C PRO A 264 10.87 11.44 -16.42
N ASP A 265 11.43 10.62 -15.52
CA ASP A 265 11.26 10.90 -14.10
C ASP A 265 12.06 12.14 -13.65
N ALA A 266 11.45 12.95 -12.80
CA ALA A 266 11.91 14.26 -12.36
C ALA A 266 11.49 14.55 -10.92
N GLU A 267 12.20 15.46 -10.23
CA GLU A 267 11.94 15.80 -8.83
C GLU A 267 10.59 16.54 -8.66
N GLU A 268 10.22 17.40 -9.62
CA GLU A 268 8.99 18.19 -9.62
C GLU A 268 8.35 18.21 -11.01
N TYR A 269 7.02 18.37 -11.06
CA TYR A 269 6.22 18.51 -12.28
C TYR A 269 5.26 19.70 -12.14
N GLU A 270 4.99 20.42 -13.22
CA GLU A 270 3.97 21.48 -13.21
C GLU A 270 2.56 20.87 -13.24
N VAL A 271 1.82 21.03 -12.14
CA VAL A 271 0.43 20.58 -11.98
C VAL A 271 -0.50 21.79 -12.06
N PRO A 272 -1.48 21.83 -12.98
CA PRO A 272 -2.43 22.93 -13.05
C PRO A 272 -3.26 23.09 -11.77
N PRO A 273 -3.68 24.33 -11.42
CA PRO A 273 -4.68 24.55 -10.36
C PRO A 273 -6.00 23.87 -10.73
N ALA A 274 -6.58 23.15 -9.78
CA ALA A 274 -7.74 22.29 -10.00
C ALA A 274 -8.70 22.23 -8.80
N TYR A 275 -8.43 22.94 -7.70
CA TYR A 275 -9.30 22.99 -6.53
C TYR A 275 -10.70 23.52 -6.91
N VAL A 276 -11.72 22.72 -6.61
CA VAL A 276 -13.12 23.13 -6.68
C VAL A 276 -13.70 22.96 -5.28
N ALA A 277 -14.20 24.07 -4.73
CA ALA A 277 -14.91 24.09 -3.46
C ALA A 277 -16.25 23.35 -3.61
N VAL A 278 -16.59 22.48 -2.66
CA VAL A 278 -17.83 21.69 -2.68
C VAL A 278 -19.03 22.51 -2.17
N GLU A 279 -20.25 22.02 -2.38
CA GLU A 279 -21.48 22.72 -1.97
C GLU A 279 -21.45 23.08 -0.46
N SER A 280 -20.84 22.23 0.39
CA SER A 280 -20.72 22.48 1.83
C SER A 280 -19.81 23.65 2.21
N ASP A 281 -18.81 23.98 1.37
CA ASP A 281 -17.82 25.04 1.63
C ASP A 281 -18.42 26.44 1.43
N HIS A 282 -19.36 26.54 0.50
CA HIS A 282 -20.16 27.74 0.23
C HIS A 282 -21.13 28.05 1.39
N GLY A 283 -21.46 27.04 2.19
CA GLY A 283 -22.27 27.17 3.41
C GLY A 283 -21.48 27.64 4.64
N ARG A 284 -22.19 27.98 5.72
CA ARG A 284 -21.60 28.35 7.02
C ARG A 284 -20.89 27.17 7.76
N ASN A 285 -20.67 26.04 7.07
CA ASN A 285 -20.22 24.79 7.65
C ASN A 285 -18.70 24.57 7.61
N SER A 286 -17.91 25.57 7.22
CA SER A 286 -16.44 25.55 7.32
C SER A 286 -15.89 25.29 8.74
N LYS A 287 -16.73 25.42 9.79
CA LYS A 287 -16.46 24.99 11.18
C LYS A 287 -16.77 23.52 11.48
N LYS A 288 -17.50 22.81 10.61
CA LYS A 288 -17.59 21.33 10.56
C LYS A 288 -16.36 20.81 9.80
N TRP A 289 -16.02 21.39 8.65
CA TRP A 289 -14.82 21.02 7.85
C TRP A 289 -13.51 21.07 8.63
N ARG A 290 -13.18 22.19 9.30
CA ARG A 290 -12.01 22.26 10.18
C ARG A 290 -12.01 21.21 11.29
N ARG A 291 -13.17 20.66 11.67
CA ARG A 291 -13.29 19.65 12.73
C ARG A 291 -13.13 18.22 12.19
N GLY A 292 -13.63 17.93 10.98
CA GLY A 292 -13.36 16.69 10.25
C GLY A 292 -11.88 16.56 9.90
N PHE A 293 -11.33 17.59 9.25
CA PHE A 293 -9.90 17.66 8.92
C PHE A 293 -8.98 17.46 10.13
N THR A 294 -9.28 18.05 11.29
CA THR A 294 -8.49 17.85 12.53
C THR A 294 -8.77 16.51 13.23
N ALA A 295 -9.91 15.86 12.99
CA ALA A 295 -10.16 14.50 13.47
C ALA A 295 -9.42 13.44 12.63
N ALA A 296 -9.33 13.64 11.31
CA ALA A 296 -8.51 12.83 10.42
C ALA A 296 -7.00 13.09 10.60
N HIS A 297 -6.60 14.34 10.87
CA HIS A 297 -5.20 14.76 10.99
C HIS A 297 -4.89 15.36 12.37
N PRO A 298 -4.81 14.54 13.44
CA PRO A 298 -4.53 15.03 14.80
C PRO A 298 -3.15 15.70 14.94
N GLU A 299 -2.15 15.29 14.15
CA GLU A 299 -0.81 15.89 14.19
C GLU A 299 -0.77 17.33 13.65
N ALA A 300 -1.61 17.63 12.65
CA ALA A 300 -1.72 18.97 12.06
C ALA A 300 -2.24 20.02 13.08
N ALA A 301 -2.92 19.59 14.15
CA ALA A 301 -3.33 20.48 15.24
C ALA A 301 -2.13 21.07 16.00
N GLY A 302 -1.07 20.29 16.19
CA GLY A 302 0.04 20.61 17.11
C GLY A 302 0.82 21.86 16.73
N SER A 303 1.13 22.01 15.44
CA SER A 303 1.96 23.11 14.90
C SER A 303 1.34 24.50 15.09
N SER A 304 0.01 24.58 15.07
CA SER A 304 -0.72 25.87 15.08
C SER A 304 -0.70 26.59 16.44
N SER A 305 -0.61 25.83 17.55
CA SER A 305 -0.78 26.34 18.91
C SER A 305 0.40 27.21 19.41
N ALA A 306 1.63 26.78 19.15
CA ALA A 306 2.85 27.46 19.59
C ALA A 306 2.97 28.88 18.98
N ALA A 307 2.64 29.03 17.70
CA ALA A 307 2.67 30.30 16.98
C ALA A 307 1.56 31.29 17.42
N ALA A 308 0.55 30.84 18.16
CA ALA A 308 -0.47 31.71 18.77
C ALA A 308 -0.02 32.22 20.15
N ALA A 309 0.52 31.33 21.00
CA ALA A 309 1.00 31.67 22.34
C ALA A 309 2.10 32.75 22.32
N ALA A 310 3.07 32.63 21.41
CA ALA A 310 4.15 33.61 21.26
C ALA A 310 3.65 35.02 20.90
N ARG A 311 2.62 35.13 20.05
CA ARG A 311 2.03 36.42 19.65
C ARG A 311 1.22 37.07 20.77
N GLY A 312 0.53 36.27 21.60
CA GLY A 312 -0.17 36.77 22.79
C GLY A 312 0.75 37.39 23.84
N PHE A 313 1.94 36.81 24.05
CA PHE A 313 2.90 37.33 25.03
C PHE A 313 3.58 38.63 24.56
N ALA A 314 3.99 38.69 23.28
CA ALA A 314 4.65 39.87 22.70
C ALA A 314 3.76 41.13 22.71
N ALA A 315 2.45 40.98 22.53
CA ALA A 315 1.50 42.11 22.57
C ALA A 315 1.39 42.75 23.96
N ARG A 316 1.65 42.00 25.04
CA ARG A 316 1.47 42.45 26.43
C ARG A 316 2.67 43.24 27.00
N LEU A 317 3.78 43.31 26.24
CA LEU A 317 5.05 43.93 26.64
C LEU A 317 5.39 45.23 25.88
N ARG A 318 4.49 45.72 25.01
CA ARG A 318 4.71 46.94 24.18
C ARG A 318 3.54 47.93 24.31
N GLY A 319 3.04 48.09 25.53
CA GLY A 319 1.68 48.63 25.75
C GLY A 319 1.46 49.52 26.97
N ASP A 320 2.49 50.05 27.63
CA ASP A 320 2.34 51.32 28.37
C ASP A 320 3.68 52.07 28.49
N ALA A 321 3.73 53.29 27.94
CA ALA A 321 4.90 54.16 27.93
C ALA A 321 4.53 55.61 27.58
N GLY A 322 3.77 56.29 28.45
CA GLY A 322 3.81 57.75 28.50
C GLY A 322 2.50 58.50 28.74
N ARG A 323 2.09 58.61 30.01
CA ARG A 323 1.50 59.88 30.49
C ARG A 323 1.68 60.10 32.00
N ALA A 324 2.42 61.15 32.35
CA ALA A 324 2.39 61.80 33.67
C ALA A 324 1.32 62.93 33.64
N GLU A 325 0.89 63.59 34.72
CA GLU A 325 1.35 63.60 36.11
C GLU A 325 0.20 64.10 37.05
N ALA A 326 0.47 64.18 38.36
CA ALA A 326 -0.28 64.90 39.42
C ALA A 326 -1.62 64.26 39.91
N THR A 327 -2.04 64.36 41.18
CA THR A 327 -1.50 65.14 42.34
C THR A 327 -1.65 64.36 43.68
N ARG A 328 -0.99 64.86 44.76
CA ARG A 328 -0.89 64.28 46.12
C ARG A 328 -2.18 64.36 46.97
N ALA A 329 -2.37 63.46 47.96
CA ALA A 329 -2.20 63.76 49.40
C ALA A 329 -2.70 62.66 50.41
N ALA A 330 -1.94 62.45 51.50
CA ALA A 330 -2.35 62.09 52.88
C ALA A 330 -3.06 60.73 53.22
N THR A 331 -3.00 60.12 54.43
CA THR A 331 -2.10 60.21 55.63
C THR A 331 -2.42 59.10 56.67
N THR A 332 -1.42 58.39 57.23
CA THR A 332 -1.44 57.46 58.42
C THR A 332 -2.38 56.21 58.36
N THR A 333 -2.28 55.16 59.20
CA THR A 333 -1.65 54.93 60.53
C THR A 333 -1.19 53.45 60.73
N ALA A 334 -0.47 53.16 61.82
CA ALA A 334 -0.06 51.82 62.34
C ALA A 334 -0.35 51.77 63.88
N PRO A 335 0.08 50.80 64.74
CA PRO A 335 0.94 49.60 64.56
C PRO A 335 0.51 48.34 65.41
N ASP A 336 1.46 47.42 65.67
CA ASP A 336 1.55 46.44 66.80
C ASP A 336 0.59 45.22 66.87
N ASP A 337 0.94 44.03 67.40
CA ASP A 337 2.20 43.52 68.02
C ASP A 337 2.37 41.97 67.91
N ALA A 338 3.51 41.46 68.40
CA ALA A 338 3.79 40.15 69.03
C ALA A 338 4.08 38.90 68.16
N ALA A 339 5.28 38.34 68.39
CA ALA A 339 5.71 36.97 68.07
C ALA A 339 5.82 36.15 69.41
N PRO A 340 6.79 35.24 69.74
CA PRO A 340 8.01 34.74 69.05
C PRO A 340 8.32 33.21 69.23
N VAL A 341 9.58 32.82 68.90
CA VAL A 341 10.43 31.73 69.51
C VAL A 341 10.73 30.43 68.70
N ARG A 342 11.90 30.45 67.99
CA ARG A 342 13.06 29.49 68.01
C ARG A 342 12.91 28.00 67.63
N ALA A 343 13.95 27.29 67.16
CA ALA A 343 15.28 27.67 66.60
C ALA A 343 16.04 26.47 65.96
N ASP A 344 17.03 26.80 65.12
CA ASP A 344 18.35 26.16 64.82
C ASP A 344 18.52 24.63 64.59
N GLY A 345 19.36 24.29 63.59
CA GLY A 345 20.16 23.05 63.60
C GLY A 345 20.36 22.31 62.27
N GLY A 346 21.58 22.36 61.71
CA GLY A 346 22.14 21.38 60.76
C GLY A 346 23.63 21.13 61.09
N PRO A 347 24.48 20.54 60.22
CA PRO A 347 24.22 19.91 58.91
C PRO A 347 24.99 18.56 58.67
N ALA A 348 25.02 18.11 57.40
CA ALA A 348 26.11 17.35 56.71
C ALA A 348 26.44 15.85 56.99
N GLU A 349 26.11 15.02 55.99
CA GLU A 349 27.02 14.14 55.20
C GLU A 349 27.56 12.77 55.74
N VAL A 350 28.16 12.00 54.80
CA VAL A 350 28.93 10.72 54.88
C VAL A 350 28.18 9.39 54.60
N SER A 351 28.80 8.54 53.76
CA SER A 351 28.44 7.13 53.44
C SER A 351 29.67 6.22 53.67
N PRO A 352 29.53 4.88 53.86
CA PRO A 352 29.74 3.94 52.73
C PRO A 352 29.07 2.53 52.84
N SER A 353 29.29 1.65 51.84
CA SER A 353 29.02 0.18 51.83
C SER A 353 30.34 -0.64 51.97
N PRO A 354 30.36 -1.99 52.25
CA PRO A 354 30.69 -3.02 51.21
C PRO A 354 30.39 -4.55 51.53
N VAL A 355 30.87 -5.50 50.64
CA VAL A 355 31.15 -6.99 50.82
C VAL A 355 29.93 -7.99 50.80
N ARG A 356 29.85 -9.23 50.21
CA ARG A 356 30.68 -10.45 49.75
C ARG A 356 30.75 -11.63 50.78
N THR A 357 30.86 -12.98 50.58
CA THR A 357 31.23 -14.06 49.58
C THR A 357 30.23 -15.28 49.61
N GLU A 358 30.17 -16.41 48.85
CA GLU A 358 31.03 -17.41 48.12
C GLU A 358 31.73 -18.52 48.99
N ASP A 359 31.78 -19.86 48.71
CA ASP A 359 31.04 -20.82 47.81
C ASP A 359 31.33 -22.37 48.07
N SER A 360 30.47 -23.32 47.60
CA SER A 360 30.70 -24.79 47.28
C SER A 360 31.01 -25.83 48.41
N PRO A 361 31.21 -27.20 48.19
CA PRO A 361 31.28 -28.08 46.97
C PRO A 361 30.66 -29.55 46.98
N ARG A 362 30.49 -30.19 45.78
CA ARG A 362 30.57 -31.66 45.34
C ARG A 362 29.89 -32.82 46.13
N ALA A 363 29.41 -33.98 45.58
CA ALA A 363 29.13 -34.63 44.27
C ALA A 363 28.45 -36.04 44.56
N PRO A 364 28.26 -37.10 43.68
CA PRO A 364 28.44 -37.31 42.22
C PRO A 364 27.24 -37.98 41.43
N ARG A 365 27.15 -39.34 41.28
CA ARG A 365 26.21 -40.11 40.39
C ARG A 365 25.93 -41.58 40.88
N PRO A 366 24.80 -42.24 40.50
CA PRO A 366 24.74 -43.13 39.31
C PRO A 366 23.50 -42.89 38.40
N ALA A 367 23.17 -43.79 37.46
CA ALA A 367 22.24 -43.53 36.34
C ALA A 367 21.13 -44.58 36.11
N SER A 368 19.97 -44.15 35.56
CA SER A 368 18.96 -44.98 34.85
C SER A 368 17.86 -44.11 34.18
N GLY A 369 17.14 -44.64 33.20
CA GLY A 369 15.80 -44.13 32.79
C GLY A 369 15.70 -43.08 31.66
N ALA A 370 16.38 -43.26 30.52
CA ALA A 370 16.42 -42.28 29.41
C ALA A 370 15.19 -42.25 28.46
N ALA A 371 14.03 -42.80 28.84
CA ALA A 371 12.91 -43.06 27.90
C ALA A 371 11.52 -42.50 28.31
N SER A 372 11.40 -41.81 29.45
CA SER A 372 10.08 -41.47 30.03
C SER A 372 9.91 -40.03 30.55
N ARG A 373 10.80 -39.10 30.19
CA ARG A 373 10.81 -37.70 30.71
C ARG A 373 10.94 -36.62 29.62
N LEU A 374 10.11 -36.71 28.58
CA LEU A 374 10.02 -35.68 27.53
C LEU A 374 8.59 -35.20 27.24
N VAL A 375 7.59 -35.63 28.02
CA VAL A 375 6.16 -35.28 27.84
C VAL A 375 5.53 -34.78 29.16
N SER A 376 6.30 -34.05 29.98
CA SER A 376 5.84 -33.50 31.27
C SER A 376 6.01 -31.97 31.33
N GLY A 377 5.68 -31.29 30.23
CA GLY A 377 5.82 -29.83 30.11
C GLY A 377 4.95 -29.16 29.03
N LEU A 378 4.28 -29.92 28.15
CA LEU A 378 3.36 -29.36 27.16
C LEU A 378 1.91 -29.40 27.65
N LYS A 379 1.15 -28.35 27.32
CA LYS A 379 -0.29 -28.24 27.62
C LYS A 379 -1.08 -29.33 26.86
N PRO A 380 -2.15 -29.91 27.44
CA PRO A 380 -2.81 -31.10 26.90
C PRO A 380 -3.44 -30.90 25.50
N VAL A 381 -3.74 -29.66 25.12
CA VAL A 381 -4.21 -29.32 23.76
C VAL A 381 -3.10 -29.52 22.71
N VAL A 382 -1.85 -29.16 23.03
CA VAL A 382 -0.72 -29.27 22.10
C VAL A 382 -0.30 -30.72 21.93
N THR A 383 -0.31 -31.53 23.00
CA THR A 383 -0.06 -32.97 22.89
C THR A 383 -1.16 -33.69 22.11
N ALA A 384 -2.42 -33.31 22.28
CA ALA A 384 -3.53 -33.83 21.47
C ALA A 384 -3.37 -33.51 19.98
N LEU A 385 -3.03 -32.27 19.61
CA LEU A 385 -2.78 -31.89 18.21
C LEU A 385 -1.58 -32.63 17.59
N LEU A 386 -0.49 -32.82 18.34
CA LEU A 386 0.68 -33.57 17.87
C LEU A 386 0.35 -35.06 17.64
N VAL A 387 -0.43 -35.67 18.52
CA VAL A 387 -0.93 -37.06 18.33
C VAL A 387 -1.84 -37.15 17.11
N LEU A 388 -2.78 -36.21 16.95
CA LEU A 388 -3.66 -36.15 15.76
C LEU A 388 -2.85 -35.99 14.46
N THR A 389 -1.84 -35.13 14.47
CA THR A 389 -0.92 -34.93 13.33
C THR A 389 -0.21 -36.23 12.97
N ALA A 390 0.34 -36.96 13.95
CA ALA A 390 1.02 -38.23 13.72
C ALA A 390 0.07 -39.31 13.15
N VAL A 391 -1.18 -39.36 13.65
CA VAL A 391 -2.22 -40.28 13.12
C VAL A 391 -2.58 -39.94 11.67
N LEU A 392 -2.73 -38.65 11.32
CA LEU A 392 -3.03 -38.23 9.95
C LEU A 392 -1.87 -38.52 8.99
N VAL A 393 -0.61 -38.30 9.40
CA VAL A 393 0.57 -38.69 8.59
C VAL A 393 0.60 -40.20 8.35
N LEU A 394 0.37 -41.03 9.38
CA LEU A 394 0.31 -42.48 9.23
C LEU A 394 -0.85 -42.94 8.34
N LEU A 395 -2.02 -42.29 8.43
CA LEU A 395 -3.17 -42.58 7.57
C LEU A 395 -2.89 -42.20 6.11
N GLY A 396 -2.23 -41.07 5.86
CA GLY A 396 -1.79 -40.67 4.51
C GLY A 396 -0.78 -41.66 3.92
N ILE A 397 0.20 -42.11 4.72
CA ILE A 397 1.18 -43.14 4.31
C ILE A 397 0.48 -44.49 4.02
N PHE A 398 -0.59 -44.84 4.74
CA PHE A 398 -1.35 -46.06 4.48
C PHE A 398 -2.25 -45.98 3.24
N MET A 399 -2.73 -44.78 2.88
CA MET A 399 -3.57 -44.56 1.68
C MET A 399 -2.76 -44.38 0.38
N LEU A 400 -1.43 -44.30 0.47
CA LEU A 400 -0.50 -44.18 -0.64
C LEU A 400 -0.56 -45.42 -1.55
N GLY A 401 -1.37 -45.36 -2.59
CA GLY A 401 -1.63 -46.45 -3.54
C GLY A 401 -3.10 -46.83 -3.72
N VAL A 402 -4.01 -46.29 -2.90
CA VAL A 402 -5.47 -46.50 -3.04
C VAL A 402 -6.10 -45.35 -3.81
N GLU A 403 -6.06 -44.13 -3.26
CA GLU A 403 -6.56 -42.91 -3.92
C GLU A 403 -5.60 -41.74 -3.70
N PRO A 404 -4.98 -41.17 -4.77
CA PRO A 404 -3.97 -40.12 -4.63
C PRO A 404 -4.57 -38.81 -4.11
N LEU A 405 -5.81 -38.48 -4.49
CA LEU A 405 -6.48 -37.23 -4.13
C LEU A 405 -6.79 -37.19 -2.61
N VAL A 406 -7.30 -38.29 -2.06
CA VAL A 406 -7.53 -38.45 -0.61
C VAL A 406 -6.21 -38.40 0.16
N THR A 407 -5.16 -39.05 -0.36
CA THR A 407 -3.82 -39.01 0.23
C THR A 407 -3.28 -37.58 0.32
N THR A 408 -3.40 -36.78 -0.75
CA THR A 408 -3.00 -35.37 -0.76
C THR A 408 -3.80 -34.55 0.25
N LEU A 409 -5.13 -34.74 0.32
CA LEU A 409 -5.99 -34.02 1.25
C LEU A 409 -5.61 -34.29 2.72
N VAL A 410 -5.42 -35.56 3.08
CA VAL A 410 -5.03 -35.97 4.45
C VAL A 410 -3.67 -35.39 4.83
N LEU A 411 -2.72 -35.34 3.90
CA LEU A 411 -1.38 -34.81 4.13
C LEU A 411 -1.39 -33.27 4.31
N ILE A 412 -2.21 -32.54 3.55
CA ILE A 412 -2.44 -31.09 3.75
C ILE A 412 -3.01 -30.81 5.14
N VAL A 413 -4.04 -31.56 5.57
CA VAL A 413 -4.64 -31.39 6.90
C VAL A 413 -3.65 -31.73 8.02
N ALA A 414 -2.80 -32.75 7.82
CA ALA A 414 -1.71 -33.07 8.75
C ALA A 414 -0.71 -31.91 8.90
N VAL A 415 -0.25 -31.31 7.80
CA VAL A 415 0.67 -30.16 7.81
C VAL A 415 0.04 -28.95 8.51
N ALA A 416 -1.22 -28.63 8.20
CA ALA A 416 -1.94 -27.54 8.85
C ALA A 416 -2.09 -27.76 10.38
N THR A 417 -2.40 -29.00 10.80
CA THR A 417 -2.52 -29.37 12.21
C THR A 417 -1.16 -29.26 12.93
N GLY A 418 -0.07 -29.70 12.29
CA GLY A 418 1.29 -29.58 12.81
C GLY A 418 1.75 -28.13 12.98
N PHE A 419 1.45 -27.27 12.00
CA PHE A 419 1.70 -25.82 12.12
C PHE A 419 0.89 -25.18 13.24
N MET A 420 -0.39 -25.54 13.40
CA MET A 420 -1.23 -25.04 14.49
C MET A 420 -0.71 -25.48 15.87
N ALA A 421 -0.19 -26.71 15.99
CA ALA A 421 0.44 -27.21 17.21
C ALA A 421 1.72 -26.41 17.57
N MET A 422 2.57 -26.15 16.58
CA MET A 422 3.80 -25.36 16.73
C MET A 422 3.50 -23.89 17.08
N TYR A 423 2.48 -23.30 16.45
CA TYR A 423 2.02 -21.95 16.75
C TYR A 423 1.52 -21.84 18.20
N LEU A 424 0.60 -22.73 18.60
CA LEU A 424 0.07 -22.77 19.96
C LEU A 424 1.15 -23.02 21.03
N HIS A 425 2.17 -23.83 20.74
CA HIS A 425 3.32 -23.98 21.65
C HIS A 425 4.14 -22.68 21.78
N ARG A 426 4.27 -21.90 20.71
CA ARG A 426 5.06 -20.66 20.69
C ARG A 426 4.33 -19.46 21.32
N THR A 427 3.01 -19.50 21.39
CA THR A 427 2.17 -18.42 21.95
C THR A 427 1.65 -18.64 23.37
N LEU A 428 1.80 -19.85 23.96
CA LEU A 428 1.19 -20.24 25.23
C LEU A 428 2.17 -20.85 26.24
#